data_AF-A0A2R6S3M7-F1
#
_entry.id   AF-A0A2R6S3M7-F1
#
_cell.length_a   1.000
_cell.length_b   1.000
_cell.length_c   1.000
_cell.angle_alpha   90.00
_cell.angle_beta   90.00
_cell.angle_gamma   90.00
#
_symmetry.space_group_name_H-M   'P 1'
#
loop_
_entity.id
_entity.type
_entity.pdbx_description
1 polymer ?
#
loop_
_entity_poly.entity_id
_entity_poly.type
_entity_poly.pdbx_seq_one_letter_code
_entity_poly.pdbx_strand_id
1 'polypeptide(L)'
;MLALAAARRRIFQGPSRSTASFLRSYVVPPPPGLDEGEQNIFRKLTDRFSPKELAVQDVSGGCGTFYAISISSEAFKGLATVKQHRLVNETLKEEIEGIHGLQLKTSVPPSASS
;
A
#
# COMPACT_ATOMS: atom_id res chain seq x y z
N MET A 1 52.27 8.41 -47.53
CA MET A 1 53.24 7.87 -46.54
C MET A 1 52.82 8.42 -45.18
N LEU A 2 51.75 7.94 -44.55
CA LEU A 2 51.59 6.67 -43.82
C LEU A 2 52.58 6.53 -42.65
N ALA A 3 52.02 6.51 -41.43
CA ALA A 3 52.52 6.00 -40.14
C ALA A 3 52.21 7.01 -39.01
N LEU A 4 51.83 6.66 -37.78
CA LEU A 4 51.31 5.43 -37.19
C LEU A 4 50.80 5.85 -35.78
N ALA A 5 49.83 5.09 -35.30
CA ALA A 5 49.15 5.09 -34.00
C ALA A 5 49.86 5.68 -32.76
N ALA A 6 49.04 6.27 -31.87
CA ALA A 6 49.13 6.03 -30.43
C ALA A 6 47.75 6.14 -29.77
N ALA A 7 47.19 4.99 -29.41
CA ALA A 7 45.93 4.83 -28.72
C ALA A 7 46.02 5.38 -27.28
N ARG A 8 45.06 6.24 -26.90
CA ARG A 8 44.88 6.67 -25.51
C ARG A 8 43.61 6.04 -24.96
N ARG A 9 43.80 5.09 -24.04
CA ARG A 9 42.77 4.43 -23.22
C ARG A 9 41.80 5.47 -22.66
N ARG A 10 40.54 5.44 -23.07
CA ARG A 10 39.46 6.07 -22.32
C ARG A 10 39.00 5.10 -21.25
N ILE A 11 39.29 5.48 -20.02
CA ILE A 11 38.82 4.83 -18.80
C ILE A 11 37.29 4.96 -18.79
N PHE A 12 36.62 3.81 -18.77
CA PHE A 12 35.20 3.67 -18.49
C PHE A 12 34.94 4.21 -17.08
N GLN A 13 34.19 5.30 -16.95
CA GLN A 13 33.53 5.70 -15.71
C GLN A 13 32.06 5.93 -16.04
N GLY A 14 31.24 4.89 -15.84
CA GLY A 14 29.80 5.04 -15.82
C GLY A 14 29.38 5.82 -14.57
N PRO A 15 28.42 6.74 -14.66
CA PRO A 15 27.86 7.33 -13.45
C PRO A 15 27.03 6.26 -12.72
N SER A 16 27.58 5.76 -11.61
CA SER A 16 26.82 5.09 -10.57
C SER A 16 25.79 6.09 -10.02
N ARG A 17 24.56 6.04 -10.54
CA ARG A 17 23.42 6.70 -9.90
C ARG A 17 22.82 5.71 -8.92
N SER A 18 23.32 5.81 -7.70
CA SER A 18 22.74 5.22 -6.51
C SER A 18 21.22 5.40 -6.52
N THR A 19 20.49 4.29 -6.56
CA THR A 19 19.06 4.24 -6.27
C THR A 19 18.89 4.60 -4.81
N ALA A 20 18.83 5.90 -4.51
CA ALA A 20 18.37 6.37 -3.21
C ALA A 20 16.87 6.05 -3.14
N SER A 21 16.58 4.84 -2.67
CA SER A 21 15.26 4.41 -2.23
C SER A 21 14.82 5.36 -1.14
N PHE A 22 13.96 6.31 -1.51
CA PHE A 22 13.30 7.18 -0.57
C PHE A 22 12.43 6.31 0.34
N LEU A 23 12.91 6.05 1.55
CA LEU A 23 12.11 5.55 2.65
C LEU A 23 11.10 6.66 3.03
N ARG A 24 10.01 6.76 2.29
CA ARG A 24 8.81 7.45 2.74
C ARG A 24 8.09 6.51 3.70
N SER A 25 8.41 6.56 5.00
CA SER A 25 7.47 6.09 6.02
C SER A 25 6.31 7.09 6.07
N TYR A 26 5.29 6.87 5.26
CA TYR A 26 4.05 7.62 5.37
C TYR A 26 3.10 6.71 6.12
N VAL A 27 2.98 6.96 7.43
CA VAL A 27 1.65 6.88 8.03
C VAL A 27 0.83 7.83 7.17
N VAL A 28 0.10 7.30 6.19
CA VAL A 28 -0.62 8.11 5.19
C VAL A 28 -1.68 8.87 5.99
N PRO A 29 -1.55 10.20 6.19
CA PRO A 29 -2.67 10.93 6.71
C PRO A 29 -3.79 10.83 5.65
N PRO A 30 -5.05 10.59 6.07
CA PRO A 30 -6.15 10.54 5.14
C PRO A 30 -6.14 11.80 4.25
N PRO A 31 -6.19 11.68 2.91
CA PRO A 31 -6.20 12.84 2.02
C PRO A 31 -7.41 13.74 2.36
N PRO A 32 -7.25 15.07 2.34
CA PRO A 32 -8.36 15.98 2.63
C PRO A 32 -9.45 15.80 1.56
N GLY A 33 -10.69 15.52 2.00
CA GLY A 33 -11.83 15.21 1.13
C GLY A 33 -12.42 13.81 1.29
N LEU A 34 -12.01 13.05 2.32
CA LEU A 34 -12.61 11.75 2.58
C LEU A 34 -14.07 11.85 3.01
N ASP A 35 -14.90 11.01 2.39
CA ASP A 35 -16.30 10.84 2.76
C ASP A 35 -16.42 10.27 4.17
N GLU A 36 -17.56 10.51 4.83
CA GLU A 36 -17.80 10.07 6.21
C GLU A 36 -17.62 8.55 6.36
N GLY A 37 -18.02 7.79 5.32
CA GLY A 37 -17.81 6.34 5.25
C GLY A 37 -16.35 5.92 5.22
N GLU A 38 -15.50 6.60 4.43
CA GLU A 38 -14.07 6.28 4.34
C GLU A 38 -13.37 6.50 5.69
N GLN A 39 -13.70 7.58 6.38
CA GLN A 39 -13.13 7.90 7.69
C GLN A 39 -13.54 6.86 8.75
N ASN A 40 -14.81 6.44 8.75
CA ASN A 40 -15.30 5.43 9.69
C ASN A 40 -14.64 4.07 9.46
N ILE A 41 -14.55 3.62 8.20
CA ILE A 41 -13.84 2.38 7.82
C ILE A 41 -12.37 2.47 8.24
N PHE A 42 -11.71 3.59 7.94
CA PHE A 42 -10.30 3.78 8.27
C PHE A 42 -10.04 3.66 9.77
N ARG A 43 -10.85 4.32 10.60
CA ARG A 43 -10.71 4.27 12.07
C ARG A 43 -10.90 2.85 12.61
N LYS A 44 -11.98 2.17 12.23
CA LYS A 44 -12.25 0.80 12.71
C LYS A 44 -11.14 -0.19 12.35
N LEU A 45 -10.65 -0.13 11.11
CA LEU A 45 -9.56 -1.01 10.67
C LEU A 45 -8.24 -0.69 11.38
N THR A 46 -7.99 0.59 11.65
CA THR A 46 -6.84 1.04 12.43
C THR A 46 -6.90 0.50 13.85
N ASP A 47 -8.04 0.65 14.52
CA ASP A 47 -8.25 0.22 15.90
C ASP A 47 -8.16 -1.30 16.05
N ARG A 48 -8.68 -2.07 15.09
CA ARG A 48 -8.70 -3.54 15.17
C ARG A 48 -7.40 -4.22 14.76
N PHE A 49 -6.76 -3.76 13.69
CA PHE A 49 -5.66 -4.47 13.07
C PHE A 49 -4.30 -3.77 13.22
N SER A 50 -4.28 -2.54 13.74
CA SER A 50 -3.06 -1.70 13.84
C SER A 50 -2.16 -1.85 12.61
N PRO A 51 -2.70 -1.60 11.40
CA PRO A 51 -2.00 -1.88 10.15
C PRO A 51 -0.79 -0.94 9.99
N LYS A 52 0.26 -1.46 9.35
CA LYS A 52 1.40 -0.63 8.93
C LYS A 52 1.05 0.26 7.75
N GLU A 53 0.21 -0.25 6.85
CA GLU A 53 -0.30 0.51 5.70
C GLU A 53 -1.80 0.28 5.59
N LEU A 54 -2.57 1.35 5.50
CA LEU A 54 -4.01 1.32 5.30
C LEU A 54 -4.39 2.38 4.27
N ALA A 55 -5.11 1.95 3.24
CA ALA A 55 -5.70 2.83 2.25
C ALA A 55 -7.17 2.43 2.07
N VAL A 56 -8.05 3.42 2.17
CA VAL A 56 -9.48 3.30 1.92
C VAL A 56 -9.82 4.35 0.87
N GLN A 57 -10.52 3.94 -0.18
CA GLN A 57 -10.91 4.81 -1.28
C GLN A 57 -12.33 4.48 -1.75
N ASP A 58 -13.19 5.48 -1.88
CA ASP A 58 -14.46 5.36 -2.57
C ASP A 58 -14.21 5.24 -4.07
N VAL A 59 -14.75 4.17 -4.67
CA VAL A 59 -14.71 3.94 -6.12
C VAL A 59 -16.11 3.94 -6.72
N SER A 60 -17.14 4.31 -5.94
CA SER A 60 -18.51 4.49 -6.42
C SER A 60 -18.75 5.84 -7.11
N GLY A 61 -17.77 6.74 -7.09
CA GLY A 61 -17.87 8.06 -7.70
C GLY A 61 -18.63 9.08 -6.85
N GLY A 62 -18.59 8.96 -5.52
CA GLY A 62 -19.23 9.89 -4.58
C GLY A 62 -20.64 9.49 -4.14
N CYS A 63 -21.06 8.24 -4.43
CA CYS A 63 -22.30 7.69 -3.89
C CYS A 63 -22.08 6.99 -2.54
N GLY A 64 -20.82 6.73 -2.14
CA GLY A 64 -20.47 6.03 -0.91
C GLY A 64 -20.93 4.57 -0.85
N THR A 65 -21.20 3.93 -2.00
CA THR A 65 -21.78 2.58 -2.06
C THR A 65 -20.76 1.47 -2.33
N PHE A 66 -19.52 1.82 -2.72
CA PHE A 66 -18.48 0.85 -3.02
C PHE A 66 -17.08 1.37 -2.69
N TYR A 67 -16.39 0.65 -1.80
CA TYR A 67 -15.07 1.04 -1.31
C TYR A 67 -13.98 0.06 -1.75
N ALA A 68 -12.81 0.58 -2.10
CA ALA A 68 -11.59 -0.19 -2.28
C ALA A 68 -10.70 -0.02 -1.05
N ILE A 69 -10.40 -1.12 -0.37
CA ILE A 69 -9.64 -1.17 0.88
C ILE A 69 -8.38 -1.99 0.64
N SER A 70 -7.23 -1.40 0.93
CA SER A 70 -5.94 -2.08 0.94
C SER A 70 -5.34 -1.98 2.34
N ILE A 71 -5.09 -3.13 2.98
CA ILE A 71 -4.62 -3.19 4.35
C ILE A 71 -3.40 -4.12 4.45
N SER A 72 -2.35 -3.61 5.07
CA SER A 72 -1.11 -4.31 5.38
C SER A 72 -0.94 -4.40 6.89
N SER A 73 -1.10 -5.58 7.47
CA SER A 73 -0.97 -5.79 8.93
C SER A 73 -0.23 -7.09 9.24
N GLU A 74 0.50 -7.09 10.35
CA GLU A 74 1.12 -8.29 10.90
C GLU A 74 0.09 -9.31 11.41
N ALA A 75 -1.14 -8.87 11.71
CA ALA A 75 -2.25 -9.74 12.11
C ALA A 75 -2.61 -10.80 11.04
N PHE A 76 -2.23 -10.56 9.78
CA PHE A 76 -2.48 -11.47 8.67
C PHE A 76 -1.37 -12.52 8.47
N LYS A 77 -0.26 -12.42 9.20
CA LYS A 77 0.88 -13.33 9.08
C LYS A 77 0.46 -14.76 9.45
N GLY A 78 0.71 -15.70 8.54
CA GLY A 78 0.36 -17.12 8.73
C GLY A 78 -1.11 -17.46 8.50
N LEU A 79 -1.95 -16.49 8.12
CA LEU A 79 -3.34 -16.74 7.74
C LEU A 79 -3.47 -16.89 6.21
N ALA A 80 -4.36 -17.76 5.76
CA ALA A 80 -4.74 -17.83 4.34
C ALA A 80 -5.53 -16.58 3.94
N THR A 81 -5.42 -16.14 2.68
CA THR A 81 -6.12 -14.95 2.14
C THR A 81 -7.62 -14.96 2.45
N VAL A 82 -8.28 -16.11 2.33
CA VAL A 82 -9.72 -16.24 2.66
C VAL A 82 -10.00 -15.92 4.13
N LYS A 83 -9.15 -16.39 5.06
CA LYS A 83 -9.30 -16.09 6.50
C LYS A 83 -9.05 -14.62 6.80
N GLN A 84 -8.05 -14.02 6.14
CA GLN A 84 -7.76 -12.59 6.27
C GLN A 84 -8.97 -11.76 5.83
N HIS A 85 -9.55 -12.09 4.66
CA HIS A 85 -10.74 -11.41 4.16
C HIS A 85 -11.95 -11.58 5.09
N ARG A 86 -12.15 -12.78 5.66
CA ARG A 86 -13.22 -13.01 6.64
C ARG A 86 -13.06 -12.12 7.88
N LEU A 87 -11.86 -12.02 8.44
CA LEU A 87 -11.60 -11.17 9.62
C LEU A 87 -11.91 -9.69 9.36
N VAL A 88 -11.50 -9.19 8.20
CA VAL A 88 -11.76 -7.80 7.81
C VAL A 88 -13.26 -7.59 7.57
N ASN A 89 -13.91 -8.50 6.84
CA ASN A 89 -15.35 -8.42 6.59
C ASN A 89 -16.17 -8.51 7.88
N GLU A 90 -15.76 -9.32 8.85
CA GLU A 90 -16.41 -9.40 10.17
C GLU A 90 -16.28 -8.09 10.95
N THR A 91 -15.10 -7.46 10.90
CA THR A 91 -14.86 -6.15 11.53
C THR A 91 -15.69 -5.05 10.90
N LEU A 92 -15.86 -5.12 9.57
CA LEU A 92 -16.59 -4.13 8.81
C LEU A 92 -18.09 -4.42 8.71
N LYS A 93 -18.55 -5.61 9.10
CA LYS A 93 -19.93 -6.09 8.90
C LYS A 93 -21.00 -5.07 9.29
N GLU A 94 -20.81 -4.44 10.44
CA GLU A 94 -21.74 -3.43 10.99
C GLU A 94 -21.76 -2.12 10.20
N GLU A 95 -20.62 -1.71 9.62
CA GLU A 95 -20.54 -0.50 8.78
C GLU A 95 -20.97 -0.76 7.34
N ILE A 96 -20.83 -2.01 6.89
CA ILE A 96 -21.06 -2.40 5.50
C ILE A 96 -22.46 -2.98 5.25
N GLU A 97 -23.31 -3.07 6.28
CA GLU A 97 -24.69 -3.55 6.14
C GLU A 97 -25.53 -2.73 5.13
N GLY A 98 -25.08 -1.51 4.79
CA GLY A 98 -25.70 -0.63 3.79
C GLY A 98 -24.97 -0.47 2.45
N ILE A 99 -23.78 -1.05 2.25
CA ILE A 99 -23.01 -0.86 1.00
C ILE A 99 -23.25 -2.01 0.01
N HIS A 100 -23.28 -1.68 -1.29
CA HIS A 100 -23.48 -2.66 -2.36
C HIS A 100 -22.29 -3.62 -2.51
N GLY A 101 -21.09 -3.21 -2.09
CA GLY A 101 -19.92 -4.08 -2.07
C GLY A 101 -18.64 -3.36 -1.69
N LEU A 102 -17.54 -4.12 -1.57
CA LEU A 102 -16.21 -3.56 -1.38
C LEU A 102 -15.17 -4.46 -2.05
N GLN A 103 -14.05 -3.86 -2.44
CA GLN A 103 -12.85 -4.57 -2.89
C GLN A 103 -11.83 -4.58 -1.78
N LEU A 104 -11.49 -5.76 -1.28
CA LEU A 104 -10.49 -5.93 -0.22
C LEU A 104 -9.20 -6.53 -0.77
N LYS A 105 -8.08 -5.89 -0.43
CA LYS A 105 -6.73 -6.42 -0.60
C LYS A 105 -6.05 -6.49 0.75
N THR A 106 -5.71 -7.70 1.19
CA THR A 106 -4.90 -7.92 2.38
C THR A 106 -3.48 -8.27 1.99
N SER A 107 -2.51 -7.76 2.73
CA SER A 107 -1.10 -8.08 2.54
C SER A 107 -0.41 -8.15 3.90
N VAL A 108 0.66 -8.93 3.96
CA VAL A 108 1.52 -8.96 5.15
C VAL A 108 2.70 -8.04 4.84
N PRO A 109 2.99 -7.04 5.70
CA PRO A 109 4.13 -6.17 5.47
C PRO A 109 5.40 -7.02 5.45
N PRO A 110 6.37 -6.74 4.55
CA PRO A 110 7.64 -7.44 4.56
C PRO A 110 8.27 -7.28 5.94
N SER A 111 8.72 -8.38 6.54
CA SER A 111 9.52 -8.32 7.75
C SER A 111 10.73 -7.45 7.42
N ALA A 112 10.85 -6.29 8.05
CA ALA A 112 12.02 -5.42 7.92
C ALA A 112 13.22 -6.16 8.53
N SER A 113 13.80 -7.08 7.77
CA SER A 113 15.08 -7.71 8.05
C SER A 113 16.15 -6.67 7.74
N SER A 114 16.54 -5.96 8.80
CA SER A 114 17.81 -5.23 8.86
C SER A 114 18.93 -6.20 9.25
#